data_AF-A0A0M0G9D2-F1
#
_entry.id   AF-A0A0M0G9D2-F1
#
_cell.length_a   1.000
_cell.length_b   1.000
_cell.length_c   1.000
_cell.angle_alpha   90.00
_cell.angle_beta   90.00
_cell.angle_gamma   90.00
#
_symmetry.space_group_name_H-M   'P 1'
#
loop_
_entity.id
_entity.type
_entity.pdbx_description
1 polymer ?
#
loop_
_entity_poly.entity_id
_entity_poly.type
_entity_poly.pdbx_seq_one_letter_code
_entity_poly.pdbx_strand_id
1 'polypeptide(L)' 'MLTLVSMMILTGICLFLALRKKRPIFLAVPFLSIFVYFLVQIILVPAPFMDTVKFIFSLR' A
#
# COMPACT_ATOMS: atom_id res chain seq x y z
N MET A 1 9.20 3.87 -11.69
CA MET A 1 9.98 5.10 -11.44
C MET A 1 9.11 6.20 -10.82
N LEU A 2 8.00 6.60 -11.45
CA LEU A 2 7.10 7.65 -10.92
C LEU A 2 6.58 7.38 -9.49
N THR A 3 6.20 6.14 -9.20
CA THR A 3 5.69 5.69 -7.90
C THR A 3 6.72 5.74 -6.76
N LEU A 4 8.00 5.53 -7.07
CA LEU A 4 9.07 5.63 -6.07
C LEU A 4 9.37 7.09 -5.74
N VAL A 5 9.38 7.95 -6.76
CA VAL A 5 9.61 9.39 -6.59
C VAL A 5 8.46 10.02 -5.78
N SER A 6 7.21 9.65 -6.03
CA SER A 6 6.08 10.16 -5.24
C SER A 6 6.15 9.74 -3.77
N MET A 7 6.55 8.50 -3.47
CA MET A 7 6.73 8.01 -2.10
C MET A 7 7.88 8.72 -1.37
N MET A 8 8.98 9.04 -2.06
CA MET A 8 10.08 9.82 -1.48
C MET A 8 9.65 11.24 -1.11
N ILE A 9 8.92 11.92 -1.99
CA ILE A 9 8.41 13.28 -1.74
C ILE A 9 7.42 13.25 -0.56
N LEU A 10 6.48 12.30 -0.56
CA LEU A 10 5.52 12.13 0.53
C LEU A 10 6.21 11.94 1.89
N THR A 11 7.22 11.06 1.92
CA THR A 11 7.98 10.77 3.14
C THR A 11 8.79 11.98 3.61
N GLY A 12 9.43 12.70 2.69
CA GLY A 12 10.17 13.93 3.00
C GLY A 12 9.29 15.03 3.60
N ILE A 13 8.09 15.24 3.03
CA ILE A 13 7.11 16.20 3.55
C ILE A 13 6.61 15.77 4.94
N CYS A 14 6.31 14.48 5.13
CA CYS A 14 5.86 13.96 6.42
C CYS A 14 6.93 14.10 7.50
N LEU A 15 8.19 13.80 7.17
CA LEU A 15 9.32 13.98 8.09
C LEU A 15 9.51 15.45 8.46
N PHE A 16 9.49 16.35 7.47
CA PHE A 16 9.60 17.79 7.71
C PHE A 16 8.47 18.31 8.62
N LEU A 17 7.22 17.90 8.36
CA LEU A 17 6.07 18.27 9.19
C LEU A 17 6.13 17.66 10.59
N ALA A 18 6.59 16.40 10.71
CA ALA A 18 6.75 15.74 12.00
C ALA A 18 7.76 16.46 12.89
N LEU A 19 8.92 16.84 12.33
CA LEU A 19 9.97 17.57 13.02
C LEU A 19 9.51 19.00 13.36
N ARG A 20 8.90 19.71 12.40
CA ARG A 20 8.46 21.10 12.60
C ARG A 20 7.32 21.23 13.61
N LYS A 21 6.34 20.33 13.57
CA LYS A 21 5.19 20.35 14.50
C LYS A 21 5.44 19.56 15.79
N LYS A 22 6.61 18.94 15.97
CA LYS A 22 6.95 18.00 17.06
C LYS A 22 5.88 16.93 17.30
N ARG A 23 5.19 16.53 16.23
CA ARG A 23 4.06 15.60 16.28
C ARG A 23 4.48 14.37 15.48
N PRO A 24 5.03 13.33 16.12
CA PRO A 24 5.53 12.14 15.42
C PRO A 24 4.42 11.38 14.69
N ILE A 25 3.15 11.67 14.99
CA ILE A 25 1.97 11.15 14.28
C ILE A 25 2.04 11.38 12.76
N PHE A 26 2.73 12.43 12.29
CA PHE A 26 2.91 12.66 10.85
C PHE A 26 3.78 11.60 10.17
N LEU A 27 4.67 10.90 10.90
CA LEU A 27 5.40 9.76 10.35
C LEU A 27 4.50 8.54 10.16
N ALA A 28 3.34 8.45 10.80
CA ALA A 28 2.41 7.34 10.56
C ALA A 28 1.82 7.38 9.14
N VAL A 29 1.73 8.56 8.52
CA VAL A 29 1.17 8.77 7.17
C VAL A 29 1.88 7.92 6.10
N PRO A 30 3.23 7.93 5.97
CA PRO A 30 3.92 7.07 5.01
C PRO A 30 3.74 5.57 5.31
N PHE A 31 3.73 5.15 6.58
CA PHE A 31 3.43 3.76 6.94
C PHE A 31 2.01 3.35 6.56
N LEU A 32 1.02 4.21 6.83
CA LEU A 32 -0.37 3.99 6.47
C LEU A 32 -0.54 3.91 4.95
N SER A 33 0.17 4.75 4.20
CA SER A 33 0.13 4.75 2.74
C SER A 33 0.67 3.45 2.15
N ILE A 34 1.74 2.88 2.72
CA ILE A 34 2.26 1.56 2.32
C ILE A 34 1.24 0.47 2.68
N PHE A 35 0.67 0.53 3.89
CA PHE A 35 -0.32 -0.44 4.35
C PHE A 35 -1.55 -0.48 3.44
N VAL A 36 -2.12 0.68 3.09
CA VAL A 36 -3.25 0.79 2.16
C VAL A 36 -2.89 0.25 0.78
N TYR A 37 -1.70 0.57 0.27
CA TYR A 37 -1.23 0.04 -1.02
C TYR A 37 -1.17 -1.49 -1.02
N PHE A 38 -0.65 -2.11 0.05
CA PHE A 38 -0.64 -3.56 0.23
C PHE A 38 -2.06 -4.14 0.30
N LEU A 39 -2.95 -3.50 1.05
CA LEU A 39 -4.34 -3.95 1.21
C LEU A 39 -5.07 -3.93 -0.14
N VAL A 40 -4.88 -2.87 -0.92
CA VAL A 40 -5.39 -2.76 -2.29
C VAL A 40 -4.82 -3.87 -3.17
N GLN A 41 -3.51 -4.15 -3.11
CA GLN A 41 -2.94 -5.27 -3.86
C GLN A 41 -3.57 -6.61 -3.47
N ILE A 42 -3.70 -6.91 -2.18
CA ILE A 42 -4.31 -8.16 -1.69
C ILE A 42 -5.76 -8.29 -2.16
N ILE A 43 -6.53 -7.20 -2.14
CA ILE A 43 -7.91 -7.19 -2.65
C ILE A 43 -7.95 -7.40 -4.16
N LEU A 44 -6.97 -6.85 -4.90
CA LEU A 44 -6.84 -6.99 -6.35
C LEU A 44 -6.24 -8.32 -6.79
N VAL A 45 -5.74 -9.16 -5.86
CA VAL A 45 -5.15 -10.47 -6.18
C VAL A 45 -6.07 -11.43 -6.95
N PRO A 46 -7.42 -11.47 -6.84
CA PRO A 46 -8.16 -12.57 -7.43
C PRO A 46 -8.82 -12.19 -8.77
N ALA A 47 -8.00 -12.05 -9.81
CA ALA A 47 -8.40 -12.54 -11.13
C ALA A 47 -8.06 -14.06 -11.24
N PRO A 48 -6.79 -14.50 -11.09
CA PRO A 48 -6.44 -15.91 -11.26
C PRO A 48 -6.83 -16.83 -10.08
N PHE A 49 -7.01 -16.30 -8.87
CA PHE A 49 -7.38 -17.12 -7.70
C PHE A 49 -8.79 -17.70 -7.84
N MET A 50 -9.76 -16.90 -8.32
CA MET A 50 -11.11 -17.39 -8.59
C MET A 50 -11.14 -18.38 -9.74
N ASP A 51 -10.31 -18.18 -10.76
CA ASP A 51 -10.18 -19.13 -11.86
C ASP A 51 -9.58 -20.46 -11.39
N THR A 52 -8.62 -20.42 -10.46
CA THR A 52 -8.03 -21.63 -9.85
C THR A 52 -9.04 -22.39 -9.00
N VAL A 53 -9.85 -21.69 -8.19
CA VAL A 53 -10.91 -22.30 -7.40
C VAL A 53 -11.95 -22.96 -8.32
N LYS A 54 -12.42 -22.27 -9.36
CA LYS A 54 -13.35 -22.83 -10.35
C LYS A 54 -12.78 -24.06 -11.05
N PHE A 55 -11.51 -24.03 -11.45
CA PHE A 55 -10.82 -25.16 -12.07
C PHE A 55 -10.79 -26.40 -11.17
N ILE A 56 -10.46 -26.24 -9.87
CA ILE A 56 -10.46 -27.36 -8.91
C ILE A 56 -11.88 -27.95 -8.78
N PHE A 57 -12.91 -27.11 -8.72
CA PHE A 57 -14.29 -27.59 -8.59
C PHE A 57 -14.86 -28.20 -9.89
N SER A 58 -14.32 -27.88 -11.07
CA SER A 58 -14.75 -28.49 -12.34
C SER A 58 -14.13 -29.86 -12.62
N LEU A 59 -13.16 -30.31 -11.82
CA LEU A 59 -12.51 -31.63 -11.96
C LEU A 59 -13.30 -32.78 -11.31
N ARG A 60 -14.48 -32.48 -10.75
CA ARG A 60 -15.41 -33.47 -10.19
C ARG A 60 -16.44 -33.89 -11.23
#